data_AF-A0A074TIA4-F1
#
_entry.id   AF-A0A074TIA4-F1
#
_cell.length_a   1.000
_cell.length_b   1.000
_cell.length_c   1.000
_cell.angle_alpha   90.00
_cell.angle_beta   90.00
_cell.angle_gamma   90.00
#
_symmetry.space_group_name_H-M   'P 1'
#
loop_
_entity.id
_entity.type
_entity.pdbx_description
1 polymer ?
#
loop_
_entity_poly.entity_id
_entity_poly.type
_entity_poly.pdbx_seq_one_letter_code
_entity_poly.pdbx_strand_id
1 'polypeptide(L)'
;MRFKFQMVALAASFGLAACNGSGGSSGATGGGLSAADARAVDTAYSAYESRIDNGDLTPTSPSGQAKMAGYMGIGNLGDDGELTALGELNMDVDFDAGTTTGKASNFALYSGDEMTREAGVSGALDVDGTVSGSSLTARATGAVSDGESPATVDVGLDGTFYDDNGTTLVQGEVAGTVTDDDSGDVTNVDGGFYATEN
;
A
#
# COMPACT_ATOMS: atom_id res chain seq x y z
N MET A 1 25.75 -3.20 0.09
CA MET A 1 25.73 -2.47 -1.19
C MET A 1 24.29 -2.55 -1.63
N ARG A 2 23.67 -1.40 -1.90
CA ARG A 2 22.21 -1.25 -2.04
C ARG A 2 21.77 -1.58 -3.47
N PHE A 3 20.47 -1.71 -3.66
CA PHE A 3 19.72 -1.87 -4.92
C PHE A 3 20.37 -1.14 -6.12
N LYS A 4 19.99 -1.54 -7.33
CA LYS A 4 20.46 -0.87 -8.55
C LYS A 4 19.27 -0.46 -9.39
N PHE A 5 18.69 0.69 -9.07
CA PHE A 5 17.81 1.38 -10.01
C PHE A 5 18.65 2.14 -11.03
N GLN A 6 18.77 1.60 -12.25
CA GLN A 6 19.42 2.32 -13.35
C GLN A 6 18.37 3.07 -14.17
N MET A 7 18.24 4.38 -13.90
CA MET A 7 17.53 5.31 -14.78
C MET A 7 18.17 5.30 -16.18
N VAL A 8 17.55 4.59 -17.13
CA VAL A 8 17.87 4.74 -18.55
C VAL A 8 17.21 6.03 -19.05
N ALA A 9 17.98 7.11 -19.05
CA ALA A 9 17.61 8.37 -19.68
C ALA A 9 17.55 8.17 -21.21
N LEU A 10 16.36 7.89 -21.75
CA LEU A 10 16.14 7.86 -23.19
C LEU A 10 15.99 9.31 -23.71
N ALA A 11 17.06 9.84 -24.29
CA ALA A 11 17.05 11.09 -25.02
C ALA A 11 16.25 10.94 -26.33
N ALA A 12 15.14 11.68 -26.47
CA ALA A 12 14.49 11.92 -27.76
C ALA A 12 14.30 13.43 -27.96
N SER A 13 15.02 13.97 -28.94
CA SER A 13 14.95 15.37 -29.34
C SER A 13 14.00 15.55 -30.53
N PHE A 14 13.22 16.64 -30.47
CA PHE A 14 12.49 17.35 -31.54
C PHE A 14 11.08 16.91 -31.95
N GLY A 15 10.14 17.77 -31.53
CA GLY A 15 8.86 18.03 -32.20
C GLY A 15 8.16 19.22 -31.53
N LEU A 16 8.48 20.45 -31.95
CA LEU A 16 7.72 21.64 -31.56
C LEU A 16 6.28 21.54 -32.11
N ALA A 17 5.31 21.35 -31.24
CA ALA A 17 3.93 21.74 -31.45
C ALA A 17 3.39 22.32 -30.15
N ALA A 18 3.09 23.62 -30.17
CA ALA A 18 2.40 24.31 -29.10
C ALA A 18 0.98 23.74 -28.96
N CYS A 19 0.66 23.18 -27.80
CA CYS A 19 -0.70 23.13 -27.30
C CYS A 19 -0.69 23.30 -25.79
N ASN A 20 -1.40 24.32 -25.33
CA ASN A 20 -1.70 24.66 -23.95
C ASN A 20 -2.49 23.51 -23.29
N GLY A 21 -1.91 22.83 -22.30
CA GLY A 21 -2.61 21.80 -21.52
C GLY A 21 -1.68 21.01 -20.60
N SER A 22 -2.01 21.02 -19.31
CA SER A 22 -1.41 20.33 -18.16
C SER A 22 -0.97 18.87 -18.36
N GLY A 23 0.13 18.51 -17.68
CA GLY A 23 0.29 17.24 -16.96
C GLY A 23 0.19 15.95 -17.78
N GLY A 24 1.34 15.36 -18.09
CA GLY A 24 1.38 14.01 -18.63
C GLY A 24 2.79 13.46 -18.58
N SER A 25 3.19 12.91 -17.43
CA SER A 25 4.27 11.94 -17.41
C SER A 25 3.83 10.72 -18.21
N SER A 26 4.24 10.69 -19.46
CA SER A 26 4.19 9.51 -20.30
C SER A 26 5.24 8.52 -19.79
N GLY A 27 4.80 7.45 -19.12
CA GLY A 27 5.71 6.33 -18.84
C GLY A 27 5.35 5.35 -17.73
N ALA A 28 4.10 4.91 -17.56
CA ALA A 28 3.84 3.68 -16.79
C ALA A 28 2.60 2.95 -17.35
N THR A 29 2.82 2.05 -18.32
CA THR A 29 1.81 1.07 -18.73
C THR A 29 1.83 -0.10 -17.73
N GLY A 30 1.02 -0.02 -16.68
CA GLY A 30 0.89 -1.06 -15.65
C GLY A 30 -0.13 -0.66 -14.57
N GLY A 31 -0.57 -1.59 -13.73
CA GLY A 31 -1.49 -1.33 -12.61
C GLY A 31 -0.98 -0.26 -11.62
N GLY A 32 -1.86 0.26 -10.78
CA GLY A 32 -1.59 1.30 -9.79
C GLY A 32 -2.45 2.55 -9.96
N LEU A 33 -2.65 3.26 -8.85
CA LEU A 33 -3.35 4.53 -8.77
C LEU A 33 -2.69 5.63 -9.63
N SER A 34 -3.46 6.68 -9.93
CA SER A 34 -2.86 7.93 -10.42
C SER A 34 -2.16 8.65 -9.26
N ALA A 35 -1.24 9.57 -9.55
CA ALA A 35 -0.59 10.37 -8.51
C ALA A 35 -1.61 11.15 -7.66
N ALA A 36 -2.69 11.65 -8.29
CA ALA A 36 -3.75 12.36 -7.57
C ALA A 36 -4.52 11.42 -6.61
N ASP A 37 -4.82 10.20 -7.05
CA ASP A 37 -5.52 9.21 -6.22
C ASP A 37 -4.60 8.72 -5.10
N ALA A 38 -3.31 8.49 -5.38
CA ALA A 38 -2.32 8.11 -4.37
C ALA A 38 -2.18 9.18 -3.27
N ARG A 39 -2.14 10.47 -3.63
CA ARG A 39 -2.18 11.57 -2.64
C ARG A 39 -3.47 11.59 -1.83
N ALA A 40 -4.61 11.27 -2.46
CA ALA A 40 -5.88 11.22 -1.76
C ALA A 40 -5.91 10.09 -0.74
N VAL A 41 -5.33 8.93 -1.06
CA VAL A 41 -5.18 7.79 -0.15
C VAL A 41 -4.27 8.13 1.02
N ASP A 42 -3.12 8.76 0.77
CA ASP A 42 -2.20 9.25 1.81
C ASP A 42 -2.88 10.24 2.75
N THR A 43 -3.57 11.24 2.18
CA THR A 43 -4.35 12.22 2.95
C THR A 43 -5.44 11.56 3.79
N ALA A 44 -6.12 10.55 3.26
CA ALA A 44 -7.15 9.82 3.98
C ALA A 44 -6.57 9.05 5.17
N TYR A 45 -5.45 8.37 4.98
CA TYR A 45 -4.74 7.68 6.06
C TYR A 45 -4.36 8.66 7.19
N SER A 46 -3.72 9.80 6.87
CA SER A 46 -3.38 10.82 7.88
C SER A 46 -4.61 11.43 8.56
N ALA A 47 -5.72 11.58 7.83
CA ALA A 47 -6.97 12.06 8.41
C ALA A 47 -7.55 11.07 9.43
N TYR A 48 -7.46 9.76 9.16
CA TYR A 48 -7.86 8.74 10.13
C TYR A 48 -6.93 8.72 11.34
N GLU A 49 -5.60 8.81 11.16
CA GLU A 49 -4.65 8.91 12.29
C GLU A 49 -4.99 10.09 13.18
N SER A 50 -5.20 11.28 12.58
CA SER A 50 -5.54 12.48 13.35
C SER A 50 -6.83 12.31 14.15
N ARG A 51 -7.85 11.66 13.58
CA ARG A 51 -9.12 11.40 14.27
C ARG A 51 -8.96 10.37 15.38
N ILE A 52 -8.10 9.36 15.22
CA ILE A 52 -7.77 8.41 16.29
C ILE A 52 -7.06 9.13 17.43
N ASP A 53 -6.04 9.91 17.13
CA ASP A 53 -5.23 10.64 18.13
C ASP A 53 -6.06 11.66 18.91
N ASN A 54 -7.03 12.30 18.24
CA ASN A 54 -7.97 13.22 18.88
C ASN A 54 -9.08 12.50 19.67
N GLY A 55 -9.21 11.18 19.53
CA GLY A 55 -10.27 10.38 20.16
C GLY A 55 -11.63 10.49 19.47
N ASP A 56 -11.68 11.00 18.24
CA ASP A 56 -12.90 11.11 17.42
C ASP A 56 -13.30 9.75 16.82
N LEU A 57 -12.35 8.81 16.71
CA LEU A 57 -12.58 7.42 16.33
C LEU A 57 -12.41 6.52 17.56
N THR A 58 -13.49 5.87 17.97
CA THR A 58 -13.46 4.95 19.11
C THR A 58 -13.24 3.51 18.64
N PRO A 59 -12.28 2.77 19.25
CA PRO A 59 -12.13 1.36 18.98
C PRO A 59 -13.44 0.59 19.21
N THR A 60 -13.77 -0.32 18.31
CA THR A 60 -14.98 -1.13 18.35
C THR A 60 -14.64 -2.60 18.21
N SER A 61 -15.51 -3.48 18.70
CA SER A 61 -15.40 -4.93 18.50
C SER A 61 -16.61 -5.39 17.68
N PRO A 62 -16.50 -5.37 16.33
CA PRO A 62 -17.58 -5.80 15.47
C PRO A 62 -17.89 -7.30 15.66
N SER A 63 -18.98 -7.75 15.07
CA SER A 63 -19.43 -9.15 15.09
C SER A 63 -19.93 -9.55 13.72
N GLY A 64 -19.99 -10.85 13.44
CA GLY A 64 -20.38 -11.38 12.14
C GLY A 64 -19.24 -11.36 11.12
N GLN A 65 -19.60 -11.21 9.85
CA GLN A 65 -18.67 -11.21 8.73
C GLN A 65 -18.78 -9.90 7.96
N ALA A 66 -17.64 -9.33 7.56
CA ALA A 66 -17.57 -8.11 6.78
C ALA A 66 -16.58 -8.25 5.62
N LYS A 67 -16.89 -7.58 4.51
CA LYS A 67 -15.95 -7.37 3.42
C LYS A 67 -15.39 -5.98 3.53
N MET A 68 -14.08 -5.85 3.57
CA MET A 68 -13.40 -4.58 3.72
C MET A 68 -12.54 -4.30 2.50
N ALA A 69 -12.56 -3.05 2.02
CA ALA A 69 -11.64 -2.58 0.98
C ALA A 69 -10.97 -1.28 1.39
N GLY A 70 -9.74 -1.10 0.93
CA GLY A 70 -8.95 0.10 1.16
C GLY A 70 -7.59 -0.03 0.53
N TYR A 71 -6.55 0.43 1.23
CA TYR A 71 -5.22 0.56 0.68
C TYR A 71 -4.13 0.19 1.68
N MET A 72 -2.99 -0.23 1.15
CA MET A 72 -1.78 -0.57 1.88
C MET A 72 -0.58 0.12 1.27
N GLY A 73 0.18 0.84 2.10
CA GLY A 73 1.46 1.46 1.75
C GLY A 73 2.63 0.73 2.42
N ILE A 74 3.70 0.51 1.65
CA ILE A 74 4.97 -0.04 2.11
C ILE A 74 6.08 0.92 1.68
N GLY A 75 6.66 1.63 2.64
CA GLY A 75 7.73 2.61 2.47
C GLY A 75 9.12 2.02 2.68
N ASN A 76 10.10 2.93 2.73
CA ASN A 76 11.53 2.61 2.86
C ASN A 76 12.04 1.67 1.75
N LEU A 77 11.54 1.87 0.53
CA LEU A 77 11.96 1.14 -0.66
C LEU A 77 12.95 1.96 -1.48
N GLY A 78 13.68 1.28 -2.37
CA GLY A 78 14.70 1.90 -3.20
C GLY A 78 16.03 2.14 -2.47
N ASP A 79 16.99 2.72 -3.17
CA ASP A 79 18.37 2.90 -2.68
C ASP A 79 18.53 3.99 -1.62
N ASP A 80 17.67 5.00 -1.74
CA ASP A 80 17.55 6.15 -0.87
C ASP A 80 16.49 5.94 0.23
N GLY A 81 15.63 4.93 0.10
CA GLY A 81 14.53 4.66 1.02
C GLY A 81 13.35 5.62 0.82
N GLU A 82 13.30 6.34 -0.31
CA GLU A 82 12.29 7.37 -0.57
C GLU A 82 11.09 6.85 -1.36
N LEU A 83 11.12 5.59 -1.80
CA LEU A 83 10.01 4.99 -2.54
C LEU A 83 8.98 4.37 -1.60
N THR A 84 7.72 4.51 -1.99
CA THR A 84 6.57 3.85 -1.36
C THR A 84 5.82 3.02 -2.39
N ALA A 85 5.61 1.74 -2.09
CA ALA A 85 4.69 0.88 -2.83
C ALA A 85 3.28 1.06 -2.24
N LEU A 86 2.34 1.54 -3.06
CA LEU A 86 0.94 1.72 -2.65
C LEU A 86 0.04 0.86 -3.52
N GLY A 87 -0.83 0.06 -2.89
CA GLY A 87 -1.75 -0.86 -3.56
C GLY A 87 -3.10 -0.95 -2.87
N GLU A 88 -4.03 -1.60 -3.54
CA GLU A 88 -5.38 -1.89 -3.03
C GLU A 88 -5.34 -3.07 -2.06
N LEU A 89 -6.09 -2.97 -0.97
CA LEU A 89 -6.26 -4.02 0.04
C LEU A 89 -7.72 -4.44 0.07
N ASN A 90 -7.99 -5.73 -0.10
CA ASN A 90 -9.31 -6.32 0.06
C ASN A 90 -9.23 -7.46 1.07
N MET A 91 -10.11 -7.44 2.07
CA MET A 91 -10.15 -8.43 3.15
C MET A 91 -11.57 -8.94 3.37
N ASP A 92 -11.69 -10.24 3.60
CA ASP A 92 -12.86 -10.89 4.17
C ASP A 92 -12.55 -11.15 5.66
N VAL A 93 -13.28 -10.46 6.53
CA VAL A 93 -13.10 -10.54 7.99
C VAL A 93 -14.27 -11.30 8.60
N ASP A 94 -13.96 -12.33 9.39
CA ASP A 94 -14.93 -13.07 10.20
C ASP A 94 -14.62 -12.81 11.67
N PHE A 95 -15.36 -11.86 12.26
CA PHE A 95 -15.20 -11.46 13.65
C PHE A 95 -15.66 -12.56 14.62
N ASP A 96 -16.60 -13.40 14.20
CA ASP A 96 -17.13 -14.49 15.03
C ASP A 96 -16.16 -15.68 15.06
N ALA A 97 -15.52 -15.98 13.93
CA ALA A 97 -14.47 -16.99 13.82
C ALA A 97 -13.10 -16.48 14.29
N GLY A 98 -12.92 -15.16 14.39
CA GLY A 98 -11.68 -14.51 14.79
C GLY A 98 -10.59 -14.58 13.71
N THR A 99 -10.97 -14.54 12.43
CA THR A 99 -10.05 -14.72 11.29
C THR A 99 -10.19 -13.60 10.27
N THR A 100 -9.10 -13.29 9.57
CA THR A 100 -9.11 -12.44 8.37
C THR A 100 -8.38 -13.16 7.23
N THR A 101 -8.89 -13.01 6.01
CA THR A 101 -8.20 -13.44 4.80
C THR A 101 -8.34 -12.35 3.74
N GLY A 102 -7.45 -12.27 2.77
CA GLY A 102 -7.57 -11.23 1.75
C GLY A 102 -6.47 -11.23 0.70
N LYS A 103 -6.46 -10.17 -0.10
CA LYS A 103 -5.41 -9.88 -1.07
C LYS A 103 -5.08 -8.40 -1.08
N ALA A 104 -3.78 -8.09 -1.10
CA ALA A 104 -3.29 -6.79 -1.50
C ALA A 104 -2.74 -6.87 -2.95
N SER A 105 -3.11 -5.94 -3.82
CA SER A 105 -2.74 -6.00 -5.24
C SER A 105 -2.77 -4.63 -5.90
N ASN A 106 -2.57 -4.57 -7.23
CA ASN A 106 -2.59 -3.33 -8.00
C ASN A 106 -1.58 -2.28 -7.49
N PHE A 107 -0.39 -2.75 -7.10
CA PHE A 107 0.66 -1.90 -6.55
C PHE A 107 1.31 -1.03 -7.63
N ALA A 108 1.80 0.13 -7.22
CA ALA A 108 2.75 0.95 -7.96
C ALA A 108 3.73 1.62 -6.99
N LEU A 109 4.90 2.02 -7.51
CA LEU A 109 5.92 2.75 -6.77
C LEU A 109 5.71 4.26 -6.94
N TYR A 110 5.79 4.98 -5.83
CA TYR A 110 5.63 6.43 -5.77
C TYR A 110 6.80 7.07 -5.04
N SER A 111 7.18 8.27 -5.46
CA SER A 111 8.25 9.07 -4.88
C SER A 111 7.74 10.42 -4.37
N GLY A 112 8.32 10.86 -3.25
CA GLY A 112 8.10 12.17 -2.63
C GLY A 112 6.67 12.44 -2.14
N ASP A 113 6.48 13.59 -1.50
CA ASP A 113 5.17 14.05 -1.00
C ASP A 113 4.11 14.20 -2.10
N GLU A 114 4.60 14.38 -3.33
CA GLU A 114 3.78 14.50 -4.52
C GLU A 114 3.24 13.15 -5.03
N MET A 115 3.60 12.03 -4.40
CA MET A 115 3.26 10.67 -4.85
C MET A 115 3.43 10.55 -6.37
N THR A 116 4.60 10.97 -6.87
CA THR A 116 4.89 10.88 -8.29
C THR A 116 5.08 9.42 -8.63
N ARG A 117 4.28 8.90 -9.56
CA ARG A 117 4.34 7.50 -9.93
C ARG A 117 5.61 7.22 -10.75
N GLU A 118 6.43 6.30 -10.24
CA GLU A 118 7.70 5.88 -10.86
C GLU A 118 7.52 4.62 -11.72
N ALA A 119 6.84 3.60 -11.19
CA ALA A 119 6.67 2.31 -11.86
C ALA A 119 5.36 1.62 -11.45
N GLY A 120 4.86 0.71 -12.29
CA GLY A 120 3.81 -0.23 -11.90
C GLY A 120 4.44 -1.50 -11.32
N VAL A 121 3.78 -2.11 -10.33
CA VAL A 121 4.23 -3.35 -9.69
C VAL A 121 3.23 -4.46 -9.97
N SER A 122 3.72 -5.54 -10.56
CA SER A 122 2.96 -6.76 -10.81
C SER A 122 3.05 -7.72 -9.63
N GLY A 123 2.12 -8.67 -9.54
CA GLY A 123 2.00 -9.59 -8.41
C GLY A 123 0.91 -9.17 -7.42
N ALA A 124 0.82 -9.91 -6.32
CA ALA A 124 -0.14 -9.69 -5.25
C ALA A 124 0.38 -10.31 -3.96
N LEU A 125 -0.10 -9.81 -2.83
CA LEU A 125 0.16 -10.35 -1.51
C LEU A 125 -1.10 -11.04 -1.01
N ASP A 126 -0.98 -12.28 -0.55
CA ASP A 126 -2.03 -12.97 0.19
C ASP A 126 -2.01 -12.48 1.64
N VAL A 127 -3.20 -12.12 2.15
CA VAL A 127 -3.39 -11.68 3.52
C VAL A 127 -4.04 -12.80 4.31
N ASP A 128 -3.47 -13.16 5.46
CA ASP A 128 -4.01 -14.14 6.39
C ASP A 128 -3.71 -13.73 7.84
N GLY A 129 -4.68 -13.87 8.73
CA GLY A 129 -4.51 -13.43 10.11
C GLY A 129 -5.67 -13.70 11.03
N THR A 130 -5.60 -13.09 12.20
CA THR A 130 -6.54 -13.25 13.30
C THR A 130 -7.15 -11.92 13.72
N VAL A 131 -8.38 -12.00 14.22
CA VAL A 131 -9.13 -10.89 14.81
C VAL A 131 -9.52 -11.24 16.24
N SER A 132 -9.34 -10.30 17.15
CA SER A 132 -9.73 -10.45 18.56
C SER A 132 -10.17 -9.12 19.15
N GLY A 133 -11.44 -9.02 19.52
CA GLY A 133 -12.01 -7.78 20.04
C GLY A 133 -11.92 -6.67 18.98
N SER A 134 -11.21 -5.59 19.30
CA SER A 134 -10.96 -4.50 18.37
C SER A 134 -9.66 -4.63 17.58
N SER A 135 -8.92 -5.72 17.71
CA SER A 135 -7.57 -5.84 17.14
C SER A 135 -7.53 -6.78 15.93
N LEU A 136 -6.73 -6.40 14.95
CA LEU A 136 -6.33 -7.18 13.78
C LEU A 136 -4.82 -7.46 13.87
N THR A 137 -4.42 -8.72 13.71
CA THR A 137 -3.02 -9.11 13.48
C THR A 137 -2.98 -10.08 12.31
N ALA A 138 -2.36 -9.69 11.21
CA ALA A 138 -2.27 -10.47 9.99
C ALA A 138 -0.88 -10.42 9.38
N ARG A 139 -0.64 -11.24 8.35
CA ARG A 139 0.54 -11.13 7.47
C ARG A 139 0.08 -10.96 6.04
N ALA A 140 0.79 -10.11 5.30
CA ALA A 140 0.70 -10.03 3.85
C ALA A 140 2.00 -10.58 3.25
N THR A 141 1.89 -11.65 2.45
CA THR A 141 3.04 -12.32 1.86
C THR A 141 2.83 -12.58 0.37
N GLY A 142 3.88 -12.47 -0.44
CA GLY A 142 3.77 -12.73 -1.86
C GLY A 142 4.99 -12.30 -2.66
N ALA A 143 5.01 -12.65 -3.94
CA ALA A 143 6.03 -12.22 -4.88
C ALA A 143 5.49 -11.06 -5.73
N VAL A 144 6.32 -10.01 -5.88
CA VAL A 144 6.02 -8.82 -6.68
C VAL A 144 7.18 -8.52 -7.62
N SER A 145 6.93 -7.76 -8.68
CA SER A 145 7.98 -7.28 -9.57
C SER A 145 7.57 -5.99 -10.28
N ASP A 146 8.49 -5.04 -10.35
CA ASP A 146 8.40 -3.80 -11.14
C ASP A 146 8.79 -3.99 -12.61
N GLY A 147 9.18 -5.20 -13.00
CA GLY A 147 9.65 -5.54 -14.34
C GLY A 147 11.17 -5.72 -14.47
N GLU A 148 11.95 -5.45 -13.41
CA GLU A 148 13.39 -5.71 -13.37
C GLU A 148 13.69 -7.03 -12.65
N SER A 149 13.45 -7.07 -11.34
CA SER A 149 13.71 -8.23 -10.49
C SER A 149 12.43 -8.66 -9.74
N PRO A 150 12.20 -9.95 -9.53
CA PRO A 150 11.20 -10.40 -8.57
C PRO A 150 11.68 -10.13 -7.14
N ALA A 151 10.76 -9.75 -6.27
CA ALA A 151 10.99 -9.59 -4.86
C ALA A 151 9.92 -10.31 -4.05
N THR A 152 10.34 -10.98 -2.98
CA THR A 152 9.44 -11.60 -2.00
C THR A 152 9.16 -10.61 -0.86
N VAL A 153 7.88 -10.34 -0.61
CA VAL A 153 7.40 -9.50 0.48
C VAL A 153 6.87 -10.39 1.61
N ASP A 154 7.28 -10.10 2.85
CA ASP A 154 6.70 -10.66 4.09
C ASP A 154 6.57 -9.53 5.11
N VAL A 155 5.35 -9.03 5.27
CA VAL A 155 5.02 -7.95 6.21
C VAL A 155 3.90 -8.35 7.15
N GLY A 156 4.00 -7.93 8.40
CA GLY A 156 2.91 -7.96 9.36
C GLY A 156 1.99 -6.76 9.18
N LEU A 157 0.71 -6.98 9.48
CA LEU A 157 -0.34 -5.97 9.54
C LEU A 157 -0.90 -5.98 10.96
N ASP A 158 -0.67 -4.91 11.71
CA ASP A 158 -1.21 -4.75 13.06
C ASP A 158 -2.14 -3.54 13.07
N GLY A 159 -3.43 -3.79 13.30
CA GLY A 159 -4.46 -2.75 13.20
C GLY A 159 -5.53 -2.82 14.28
N THR A 160 -6.32 -1.75 14.33
CA THR A 160 -7.46 -1.60 15.23
C THR A 160 -8.72 -1.29 14.43
N PHE A 161 -9.84 -1.90 14.81
CA PHE A 161 -11.16 -1.63 14.27
C PHE A 161 -11.79 -0.45 15.00
N TYR A 162 -12.38 0.47 14.26
CA TYR A 162 -13.05 1.69 14.72
C TYR A 162 -14.46 1.77 14.12
N ASP A 163 -15.37 2.40 14.86
CA ASP A 163 -16.65 2.82 14.31
C ASP A 163 -16.50 4.21 13.68
N ASP A 164 -16.63 4.29 12.36
CA ASP A 164 -16.70 5.55 11.64
C ASP A 164 -18.14 5.81 11.18
N ASN A 165 -18.92 6.42 12.07
CA ASN A 165 -20.31 6.80 11.80
C ASN A 165 -21.19 5.62 11.34
N GLY A 166 -21.03 4.45 11.96
CA GLY A 166 -21.76 3.23 11.63
C GLY A 166 -21.11 2.37 10.54
N THR A 167 -19.94 2.78 10.02
CA THR A 167 -19.13 1.98 9.09
C THR A 167 -17.92 1.45 9.82
N THR A 168 -17.66 0.15 9.74
CA THR A 168 -16.45 -0.44 10.31
C THR A 168 -15.23 0.02 9.52
N LEU A 169 -14.29 0.69 10.19
CA LEU A 169 -12.97 1.06 9.68
C LEU A 169 -11.93 0.19 10.38
N VAL A 170 -10.92 -0.29 9.65
CA VAL A 170 -9.68 -0.79 10.25
C VAL A 170 -8.54 0.08 9.78
N GLN A 171 -7.67 0.46 10.71
CA GLN A 171 -6.43 1.18 10.42
C GLN A 171 -5.30 0.57 11.22
N GLY A 172 -4.12 0.51 10.62
CA GLY A 172 -2.95 -0.05 11.28
C GLY A 172 -1.64 0.22 10.57
N GLU A 173 -0.60 -0.35 11.16
CA GLU A 173 0.78 -0.26 10.69
C GLU A 173 1.15 -1.50 9.86
N VAL A 174 2.08 -1.28 8.93
CA VAL A 174 2.74 -2.35 8.18
C VAL A 174 4.20 -2.38 8.61
N ALA A 175 4.74 -3.56 8.89
CA ALA A 175 6.15 -3.72 9.18
C ALA A 175 6.66 -5.10 8.77
N GLY A 176 7.86 -5.17 8.19
CA GLY A 176 8.48 -6.45 7.85
C GLY A 176 9.64 -6.30 6.88
N THR A 177 9.68 -7.18 5.88
CA THR A 177 10.81 -7.25 4.96
C THR A 177 10.38 -7.43 3.50
N VAL A 178 11.19 -6.86 2.61
CA VAL A 178 11.21 -7.18 1.18
C VAL A 178 12.57 -7.79 0.86
N THR A 179 12.57 -8.93 0.18
CA THR A 179 13.79 -9.65 -0.25
C THR A 179 13.87 -9.61 -1.76
N ASP A 180 14.96 -9.08 -2.31
CA ASP A 180 15.27 -9.22 -3.75
C ASP A 180 15.63 -10.69 -4.03
N ASP A 181 14.89 -11.36 -4.89
CA ASP A 181 15.05 -12.80 -5.10
C ASP A 181 16.32 -13.13 -5.93
N ASP A 182 16.84 -12.18 -6.69
CA ASP A 182 18.04 -12.35 -7.51
C ASP A 182 19.33 -12.14 -6.70
N SER A 183 19.36 -11.12 -5.83
CA SER A 183 20.53 -10.81 -5.00
C SER A 183 20.48 -11.45 -3.61
N GLY A 184 19.30 -11.78 -3.11
CA GLY A 184 19.07 -12.20 -1.72
C GLY A 184 19.18 -11.06 -0.70
N ASP A 185 19.23 -9.80 -1.14
CA ASP A 185 19.28 -8.65 -0.26
C ASP A 185 17.93 -8.44 0.44
N VAL A 186 17.98 -8.25 1.76
CA VAL A 186 16.79 -8.05 2.60
C VAL A 186 16.73 -6.59 3.06
N THR A 187 15.61 -5.94 2.79
CA THR A 187 15.30 -4.57 3.21
C THR A 187 14.19 -4.60 4.24
N ASN A 188 14.40 -3.97 5.39
CA ASN A 188 13.33 -3.74 6.36
C ASN A 188 12.44 -2.62 5.85
N VAL A 189 11.13 -2.85 5.91
CA VAL A 189 10.12 -1.91 5.43
C VAL A 189 9.09 -1.65 6.51
N ASP A 190 8.50 -0.47 6.45
CA ASP A 190 7.40 -0.01 7.29
C ASP A 190 6.34 0.69 6.45
N GLY A 191 5.20 1.04 7.05
CA GLY A 191 4.13 1.73 6.36
C GLY A 191 2.82 1.65 7.12
N GLY A 192 1.72 1.78 6.41
CA GLY A 192 0.39 1.82 7.00
C GLY A 192 -0.65 1.24 6.07
N PHE A 193 -1.80 0.88 6.64
CA PHE A 193 -2.95 0.45 5.88
C PHE A 193 -4.24 0.96 6.50
N TYR A 194 -5.27 1.06 5.69
CA TYR A 194 -6.64 1.20 6.16
C TYR A 194 -7.61 0.48 5.23
N ALA A 195 -8.75 0.05 5.75
CA ALA A 195 -9.86 -0.48 4.97
C ALA A 195 -11.19 -0.19 5.65
N THR A 196 -12.24 0.00 4.86
CA THR A 196 -13.61 0.21 5.35
C THR A 196 -14.52 -0.90 4.86
N GLU A 197 -15.54 -1.22 5.65
CA GLU A 197 -16.61 -2.15 5.28
C GLU A 197 -17.36 -1.66 4.03
N ASN A 198 -17.63 -2.58 3.10
CA ASN A 198 -18.36 -2.38 1.85
C ASN A 198 -19.81 -2.88 1.91
#